data_AF-A0A923TF14-F1
#
_entry.id   AF-A0A923TF14-F1
#
_cell.length_a   1.000
_cell.length_b   1.000
_cell.length_c   1.000
_cell.angle_alpha   90.00
_cell.angle_beta   90.00
_cell.angle_gamma   90.00
#
_symmetry.space_group_name_H-M   'P 1'
#
loop_
_entity.id
_entity.type
_entity.pdbx_description
1 polymer ?
#
loop_
_entity_poly.entity_id
_entity_poly.type
_entity_poly.pdbx_seq_one_letter_code
_entity_poly.pdbx_strand_id
1 'polypeptide(L)'
;MSAPASHAPAAGHADHGHDDSKFQIYVNIAMLLAVITGVEIVGIYLPFAKWIIVTALVVLSVVKFMYVIFYFMHLRWDKPFCTIMFFIGLVLAAGTAWALVALFMVKDGIPITATP
;
A
#
# COMPACT_ATOMS: atom_id res chain seq x y z
N MET A 1 -18.86 -41.08 53.23
CA MET A 1 -17.47 -40.84 52.76
C MET A 1 -17.49 -39.56 51.92
N SER A 2 -16.51 -38.72 52.17
CA SER A 2 -16.44 -37.27 51.90
C SER A 2 -16.39 -36.87 50.41
N ALA A 3 -16.86 -35.66 50.09
CA ALA A 3 -16.48 -34.89 48.90
C ALA A 3 -15.25 -34.00 49.21
N PRO A 4 -14.70 -33.18 48.28
CA PRO A 4 -14.45 -33.30 46.84
C PRO A 4 -12.92 -33.11 46.54
N ALA A 5 -12.46 -33.34 45.31
CA ALA A 5 -11.14 -32.86 44.89
C ALA A 5 -11.20 -32.29 43.46
N SER A 6 -11.30 -30.97 43.45
CA SER A 6 -10.97 -30.06 42.37
C SER A 6 -9.64 -30.45 41.73
N HIS A 7 -9.61 -30.65 40.41
CA HIS A 7 -8.39 -30.45 39.63
C HIS A 7 -8.66 -29.32 38.64
N ALA A 8 -7.85 -28.28 38.82
CA ALA A 8 -7.88 -26.96 38.20
C ALA A 8 -7.89 -27.02 36.66
N PRO A 9 -8.33 -25.95 35.98
CA PRO A 9 -8.02 -25.82 34.57
C PRO A 9 -6.49 -25.81 34.45
N ALA A 10 -5.94 -26.70 33.64
CA ALA A 10 -4.58 -26.55 33.16
C ALA A 10 -4.53 -25.20 32.45
N ALA A 11 -3.93 -24.21 33.11
CA ALA A 11 -3.48 -22.99 32.48
C ALA A 11 -2.41 -23.41 31.45
N GLY A 12 -2.89 -23.76 30.25
CA GLY A 12 -2.06 -23.90 29.08
C GLY A 12 -1.30 -22.60 28.93
N HIS A 13 0.01 -22.68 29.09
CA HIS A 13 0.94 -21.61 28.83
C HIS A 13 0.66 -21.07 27.42
N ALA A 14 0.03 -19.90 27.37
CA ALA A 14 -0.15 -19.11 26.18
C ALA A 14 1.23 -18.62 25.71
N ASP A 15 1.89 -19.43 24.89
CA ASP A 15 3.04 -19.03 24.07
C ASP A 15 2.58 -18.08 22.95
N HIS A 16 2.03 -16.91 23.32
CA HIS A 16 1.44 -15.93 22.41
C HIS A 16 2.37 -14.73 22.12
N GLY A 17 3.61 -14.73 22.61
CA GLY A 17 4.50 -13.55 22.51
C GLY A 17 4.95 -13.16 21.10
N HIS A 18 4.88 -14.06 20.11
CA HIS A 18 5.48 -13.83 18.78
C HIS A 18 4.50 -13.26 17.73
N ASP A 19 3.21 -13.52 17.86
CA ASP A 19 2.19 -13.02 16.92
C ASP A 19 1.63 -11.64 17.35
N ASP A 20 1.56 -11.38 18.65
CA ASP A 20 1.12 -10.09 19.20
C ASP A 20 1.98 -8.92 18.70
N SER A 21 3.29 -9.12 18.60
CA SER A 21 4.24 -8.08 18.15
C SER A 21 4.03 -7.71 16.67
N LYS A 22 3.79 -8.69 15.80
CA LYS A 22 3.52 -8.44 14.37
C LYS A 22 2.19 -7.75 14.17
N PHE A 23 1.15 -8.20 14.89
CA PHE A 23 -0.17 -7.57 14.85
C PHE A 23 -0.11 -6.10 15.28
N GLN A 24 0.62 -5.79 16.35
CA GLN A 24 0.84 -4.41 16.78
C GLN A 24 1.53 -3.55 15.72
N ILE A 25 2.53 -4.10 15.00
CA ILE A 25 3.19 -3.38 13.91
C ILE A 25 2.20 -3.03 12.78
N TYR A 26 1.36 -3.99 12.35
CA TYR A 26 0.35 -3.71 11.30
C TYR A 26 -0.65 -2.64 11.72
N VAL A 27 -1.16 -2.73 12.95
CA VAL A 27 -2.11 -1.75 13.50
C VAL A 27 -1.47 -0.36 13.57
N ASN A 28 -0.20 -0.27 13.99
CA ASN A 28 0.49 1.01 14.10
C ASN A 28 0.71 1.66 12.72
N ILE A 29 1.02 0.87 11.70
CA ILE A 29 1.16 1.34 10.33
C ILE A 29 -0.21 1.73 9.73
N ALA A 30 -1.27 0.98 10.03
CA ALA A 30 -2.64 1.34 9.64
C ALA A 30 -3.01 2.73 10.18
N MET A 31 -2.73 2.95 11.47
CA MET A 31 -2.96 4.24 12.13
C MET A 31 -2.12 5.35 11.49
N LEU A 32 -0.83 5.11 11.20
CA LEU A 32 0.01 6.07 10.50
C LEU A 32 -0.57 6.45 9.12
N LEU A 33 -0.97 5.46 8.32
CA LEU A 33 -1.58 5.69 7.00
C LEU A 33 -2.89 6.48 7.12
N ALA A 34 -3.71 6.19 8.12
CA ALA A 34 -4.93 6.93 8.39
C ALA A 34 -4.64 8.40 8.75
N VAL A 35 -3.64 8.65 9.59
CA VAL A 35 -3.21 10.02 9.95
C VAL A 35 -2.70 10.76 8.72
N ILE A 36 -1.84 10.14 7.90
CA ILE A 36 -1.33 10.75 6.66
C ILE A 36 -2.50 11.10 5.72
N THR A 37 -3.54 10.26 5.65
CA THR A 37 -4.73 10.51 4.84
C THR A 37 -5.57 11.67 5.40
N GLY A 38 -5.72 11.76 6.73
CA GLY A 38 -6.37 12.91 7.37
C GLY A 38 -5.63 14.22 7.09
N VAL A 39 -4.30 14.21 7.20
CA VAL A 39 -3.44 15.36 6.88
C VAL A 39 -3.55 15.73 5.41
N GLU A 40 -3.62 14.76 4.51
CA GLU A 40 -3.79 14.98 3.08
C GLU A 40 -5.09 15.73 2.77
N ILE A 41 -6.21 15.30 3.35
CA ILE A 41 -7.50 15.97 3.19
C ILE A 41 -7.42 17.41 3.68
N VAL A 42 -6.90 17.64 4.89
CA VAL A 42 -6.73 19.00 5.45
C VAL A 42 -5.81 19.86 4.57
N GLY A 43 -4.73 19.27 4.04
CA GLY A 43 -3.79 19.92 3.14
C GLY A 43 -4.42 20.43 1.86
N ILE A 44 -5.40 19.72 1.30
CA ILE A 44 -6.13 20.14 0.09
C ILE A 44 -7.01 21.38 0.35
N TYR A 45 -7.52 21.56 1.57
CA TYR A 45 -8.33 22.72 1.94
C TYR A 45 -7.52 23.99 2.23
N LEU A 46 -6.19 23.89 2.37
CA LEU A 46 -5.34 25.04 2.60
C LEU A 46 -5.03 25.79 1.29
N PRO A 47 -4.99 27.15 1.29
CA PRO A 47 -4.79 27.95 0.09
C PRO A 47 -3.31 28.00 -0.35
N PHE A 48 -2.67 26.85 -0.52
CA PHE A 48 -1.31 26.75 -1.06
C PHE A 48 -1.29 26.80 -2.59
N ALA A 49 -0.09 26.96 -3.15
CA ALA A 49 0.11 26.87 -4.59
C ALA A 49 -0.28 25.47 -5.11
N LYS A 50 -1.11 25.42 -6.16
CA LYS A 50 -1.66 24.18 -6.73
C LYS A 50 -0.58 23.13 -7.06
N TRP A 51 0.56 23.58 -7.60
CA TRP A 51 1.70 22.71 -7.91
C TRP A 51 2.26 22.01 -6.67
N ILE A 52 2.40 22.73 -5.56
CA ILE A 52 2.91 22.16 -4.30
C ILE A 52 1.94 21.10 -3.77
N ILE A 53 0.63 21.39 -3.81
CA ILE A 53 -0.40 20.44 -3.38
C ILE A 53 -0.33 19.18 -4.26
N VAL A 54 -0.37 19.31 -5.58
CA VAL A 54 -0.33 18.17 -6.50
C VAL A 54 0.91 17.31 -6.29
N THR A 55 2.10 17.93 -6.20
CA THR A 55 3.34 17.18 -5.94
C THR A 55 3.29 16.47 -4.59
N ALA A 56 2.79 17.13 -3.54
CA ALA A 56 2.64 16.52 -2.22
C ALA A 56 1.67 15.34 -2.24
N LEU A 57 0.51 15.45 -2.90
CA LEU A 57 -0.46 14.35 -3.05
C LEU A 57 0.15 13.16 -3.78
N VAL A 58 0.89 13.39 -4.87
CA VAL A 58 1.56 12.32 -5.62
C VAL A 58 2.60 11.62 -4.74
N VAL A 59 3.45 12.37 -4.04
CA VAL A 59 4.47 11.80 -3.14
C VAL A 59 3.81 11.02 -2.00
N LEU A 60 2.80 11.59 -1.35
CA LEU A 60 2.07 10.92 -0.27
C LEU A 60 1.35 9.66 -0.76
N SER A 61 0.82 9.66 -1.98
CA SER A 61 0.20 8.47 -2.59
C SER A 61 1.22 7.34 -2.82
N VAL A 62 2.39 7.66 -3.38
CA VAL A 62 3.47 6.68 -3.58
C VAL A 62 3.96 6.12 -2.24
N VAL A 63 4.15 6.97 -1.23
CA VAL A 63 4.56 6.53 0.12
C VAL A 63 3.52 5.61 0.74
N LYS A 64 2.23 5.98 0.69
CA LYS A 64 1.15 5.12 1.21
C LYS A 64 1.15 3.77 0.50
N PHE A 65 1.23 3.77 -0.82
CA PHE A 65 1.29 2.54 -1.62
C PHE A 65 2.48 1.65 -1.22
N MET A 66 3.68 2.23 -1.03
CA MET A 66 4.85 1.50 -0.56
C MET A 66 4.61 0.84 0.80
N TYR A 67 4.07 1.57 1.78
CA TYR A 67 3.76 1.01 3.10
C TYR A 67 2.73 -0.13 3.03
N VAL A 68 1.71 0.01 2.17
CA VAL A 68 0.70 -1.02 1.95
C VAL A 68 1.32 -2.30 1.41
N ILE A 69 2.13 -2.21 0.35
CA ILE A 69 2.72 -3.41 -0.25
C ILE A 69 3.78 -4.05 0.66
N PHE A 70 4.60 -3.26 1.34
CA PHE A 70 5.68 -3.80 2.18
C PHE A 70 5.14 -4.47 3.44
N TYR A 71 4.15 -3.84 4.09
CA TYR A 71 3.65 -4.32 5.37
C TYR A 71 2.34 -5.09 5.22
N PHE A 72 1.29 -4.54 4.60
CA PHE A 72 -0.01 -5.23 4.51
C PHE A 72 -0.06 -6.38 3.51
N MET A 73 0.74 -6.35 2.44
CA MET A 73 0.93 -7.52 1.57
C MET A 73 2.06 -8.45 2.04
N HIS A 74 2.55 -8.27 3.27
CA HIS A 74 3.54 -9.11 3.94
C HIS A 74 4.93 -9.20 3.27
N LEU A 75 5.22 -8.48 2.18
CA LEU A 75 6.50 -8.54 1.45
C LEU A 75 7.73 -8.32 2.35
N ARG A 76 7.60 -7.60 3.47
CA ARG A 76 8.66 -7.39 4.47
C ARG A 76 9.10 -8.69 5.17
N TRP A 77 8.18 -9.63 5.37
CA TRP A 77 8.39 -10.91 6.05
C TRP A 77 8.34 -12.13 5.12
N ASP A 78 7.92 -11.92 3.87
CA ASP A 78 7.85 -12.95 2.84
C ASP A 78 9.19 -13.10 2.09
N LYS A 79 9.31 -14.14 1.25
CA LYS A 79 10.54 -14.35 0.48
C LYS A 79 10.74 -13.23 -0.56
N PRO A 80 12.00 -12.83 -0.84
CA PRO A 80 12.30 -11.76 -1.80
C PRO A 80 11.79 -12.05 -3.23
N PHE A 81 11.49 -13.31 -3.53
CA PHE A 81 10.85 -13.73 -4.78
C PHE A 81 9.46 -13.11 -4.98
N CYS A 82 8.62 -13.03 -3.93
CA CYS A 82 7.31 -12.37 -4.01
C CYS A 82 7.46 -10.88 -4.35
N THR A 83 8.45 -10.22 -3.75
CA THR A 83 8.75 -8.81 -4.03
C THR A 83 9.19 -8.60 -5.48
N ILE A 84 10.07 -9.47 -6.01
CA ILE A 84 10.52 -9.38 -7.40
C ILE A 84 9.35 -9.55 -8.37
N MET A 85 8.50 -10.56 -8.16
CA MET A 85 7.32 -10.80 -9.01
C MET A 85 6.35 -9.61 -8.99
N PHE A 86 6.12 -9.03 -7.80
CA PHE A 86 5.29 -7.83 -7.66
C PHE A 86 5.87 -6.63 -8.42
N PHE A 87 7.18 -6.38 -8.31
CA PHE A 87 7.83 -5.27 -9.02
C PHE A 87 7.83 -5.47 -10.53
N ILE A 88 8.02 -6.70 -11.03
CA ILE A 88 7.88 -7.00 -12.46
C ILE A 88 6.45 -6.67 -12.92
N GLY A 89 5.44 -7.10 -12.17
CA GLY A 89 4.03 -6.76 -12.43
C GLY A 89 3.77 -5.26 -12.41
N LEU A 90 4.33 -4.53 -11.43
CA LEU A 90 4.22 -3.07 -11.31
C LEU A 90 4.84 -2.36 -12.53
N VAL A 91 6.04 -2.78 -12.94
CA VAL A 91 6.73 -2.20 -14.11
C VAL A 91 5.97 -2.51 -15.40
N LEU A 92 5.46 -3.74 -15.56
CA LEU A 92 4.63 -4.09 -16.72
C LEU A 92 3.33 -3.29 -16.74
N ALA A 93 2.64 -3.15 -15.61
CA ALA A 93 1.41 -2.38 -15.51
C ALA A 93 1.63 -0.89 -15.79
N ALA A 94 2.65 -0.28 -15.17
CA ALA A 94 3.02 1.11 -15.40
C ALA A 94 3.47 1.33 -16.85
N GLY A 95 4.29 0.42 -17.39
CA GLY A 95 4.78 0.47 -18.76
C GLY A 95 3.67 0.35 -19.80
N THR A 96 2.73 -0.59 -19.61
CA THR A 96 1.55 -0.74 -20.48
C THR A 96 0.61 0.46 -20.38
N ALA A 97 0.33 0.96 -19.18
CA ALA A 97 -0.47 2.18 -19.01
C ALA A 97 0.19 3.38 -19.71
N TRP A 98 1.51 3.55 -19.54
CA TRP A 98 2.28 4.60 -20.21
C TRP A 98 2.26 4.45 -21.73
N ALA A 99 2.45 3.23 -22.25
CA ALA A 99 2.40 2.94 -23.68
C ALA A 99 1.03 3.25 -24.28
N LEU A 100 -0.05 2.92 -23.58
CA LEU A 100 -1.42 3.24 -24.01
C LEU A 100 -1.64 4.76 -24.04
N VAL A 101 -1.19 5.48 -23.00
CA VAL A 101 -1.26 6.95 -22.99
C VAL A 101 -0.46 7.51 -24.17
N ALA A 102 0.77 7.05 -24.41
CA ALA A 102 1.59 7.51 -25.53
C ALA A 102 0.92 7.23 -26.90
N LEU A 103 0.31 6.05 -27.07
CA LEU A 103 -0.41 5.67 -28.29
C LEU A 103 -1.62 6.58 -28.52
N PHE A 104 -2.44 6.82 -27.49
CA PHE A 104 -3.63 7.68 -27.61
C PHE A 104 -3.28 9.17 -27.71
N MET A 105 -2.12 9.59 -27.22
CA MET A 105 -1.60 10.96 -27.40
C MET A 105 -1.06 11.20 -28.81
N VAL A 106 -0.71 10.14 -29.56
CA VAL A 106 -0.35 10.24 -30.98
C VAL A 106 -1.62 10.42 -31.81
N LYS A 107 -2.04 11.67 -32.01
CA LYS A 107 -3.17 12.03 -32.86
C LYS A 107 -2.66 12.46 -34.23
N ASP A 108 -2.22 11.50 -35.04
CA ASP A 108 -1.93 11.69 -36.47
C ASP A 108 -2.49 10.53 -37.30
N GLY A 109 -3.82 10.47 -37.38
CA GLY A 109 -4.47 10.02 -38.60
C GLY A 109 -4.40 11.13 -39.64
N ILE A 110 -3.20 11.54 -40.06
CA ILE A 110 -3.03 12.44 -41.21
C ILE A 110 -3.24 11.55 -42.46
N PRO A 111 -4.33 11.73 -43.22
CA PRO A 111 -4.46 11.03 -44.50
C PRO A 111 -3.33 11.52 -45.42
N ILE A 112 -2.48 10.59 -45.86
CA ILE A 112 -1.37 10.80 -46.81
C ILE A 112 -1.85 11.19 -48.23
N THR A 113 -3.03 11.78 -48.36
CA THR A 113 -3.68 12.10 -49.65
C THR A 113 -4.04 13.57 -49.82
N ALA A 114 -3.67 14.45 -48.90
CA ALA A 114 -3.80 15.90 -49.11
C ALA A 114 -2.49 16.47 -49.69
N THR A 115 -2.21 16.17 -50.95
CA THR A 115 -1.25 16.92 -51.77
C THR A 115 -2.07 17.58 -52.90
N PRO A 116 -1.89 18.88 -53.21
CA PRO A 116 -2.65 19.57 -54.24
C PRO A 116 -2.44 19.00 -55.64
#